data_AF-A0AAD1V5J3-F1
#
_entry.id   AF-A0AAD1V5J3-F1
#
_cell.length_a   1.000
_cell.length_b   1.000
_cell.length_c   1.000
_cell.angle_alpha   90.00
_cell.angle_beta   90.00
_cell.angle_gamma   90.00
#
_symmetry.space_group_name_H-M   'P 1'
#
loop_
_entity.id
_entity.type
_entity.pdbx_description
1 polymer ?
#
loop_
_entity_poly.entity_id
_entity_poly.type
_entity_poly.pdbx_seq_one_letter_code
_entity_poly.pdbx_strand_id
1 'polypeptide(L)'
;MFVVFGVEKKKRPSYKTWEEQGKIPDFVLEITSKSTKSEDRGTKRGLYAYLGVEEYFQYDPTADYLKPSLQGFRLIEGNYLPISEQIHGDRLWVYSDRTYASTLYIAY
;
A
#
# COMPACT_ATOMS: atom_id res chain seq x y z
N MET A 1 3.86 5.85 -1.87
CA MET A 1 4.92 5.21 -1.04
C MET A 1 4.81 3.70 -1.18
N PHE A 2 5.91 2.97 -1.13
CA PHE A 2 5.87 1.51 -1.11
C PHE A 2 7.00 0.92 -0.28
N VAL A 3 6.84 -0.35 0.05
CA VAL A 3 7.80 -1.16 0.81
C VAL A 3 8.16 -2.40 0.01
N VAL A 4 9.45 -2.72 -0.01
CA VAL A 4 9.97 -3.94 -0.63
C VAL A 4 10.93 -4.64 0.32
N PHE A 5 10.69 -5.93 0.56
CA PHE A 5 11.53 -6.79 1.37
C PHE A 5 12.42 -7.68 0.50
N GLY A 6 13.52 -8.16 1.08
CA GLY A 6 14.42 -9.13 0.43
C GLY A 6 15.27 -8.57 -0.71
N VAL A 7 15.31 -7.24 -0.90
CA VAL A 7 16.17 -6.58 -1.90
C VAL A 7 17.42 -5.98 -1.28
N GLU A 8 18.45 -5.78 -2.09
CA GLU A 8 19.71 -5.17 -1.67
C GLU A 8 19.53 -3.76 -1.09
N LYS A 9 20.32 -3.44 -0.05
CA LYS A 9 20.41 -2.10 0.53
C LYS A 9 21.15 -1.14 -0.39
N LYS A 10 20.42 -0.37 -1.20
CA LYS A 10 21.00 0.72 -2.01
C LYS A 10 20.04 1.89 -2.16
N LYS A 11 20.60 3.08 -2.39
CA LYS A 11 19.82 4.27 -2.75
C LYS A 11 19.21 4.05 -4.13
N ARG A 12 17.92 4.36 -4.26
CA ARG A 12 17.15 4.25 -5.50
C ARG A 12 16.44 5.59 -5.73
N PRO A 13 16.77 6.33 -6.80
CA PRO A 13 16.00 7.51 -7.19
C PRO A 13 14.60 7.16 -7.70
N SER A 14 14.45 5.95 -8.24
CA SER A 14 13.17 5.33 -8.61
C SER A 14 13.29 3.82 -8.43
N TYR A 15 12.18 3.13 -8.19
CA TYR A 15 12.16 1.68 -8.12
C TYR A 15 11.60 1.10 -9.41
N LYS A 16 12.44 0.31 -10.08
CA LYS A 16 12.14 -0.30 -11.37
C LYS A 16 12.25 -1.80 -11.20
N THR A 17 11.14 -2.51 -11.36
CA THR A 17 11.07 -3.95 -11.10
C THR A 17 12.06 -4.74 -11.97
N TRP A 18 12.32 -4.30 -13.21
CA TRP A 18 13.30 -4.95 -14.10
C TRP A 18 14.75 -4.79 -13.65
N GLU A 19 15.09 -3.76 -12.87
CA GLU A 19 16.42 -3.61 -12.24
C GLU A 19 16.53 -4.44 -10.95
N GLU A 20 15.43 -5.05 -10.50
CA GLU A 20 15.29 -5.79 -9.24
C GLU A 20 14.76 -7.22 -9.49
N GLN A 21 15.10 -7.80 -10.65
CA GLN A 21 14.76 -9.19 -11.03
C GLN A 21 13.26 -9.50 -11.00
N GLY A 22 12.44 -8.50 -11.32
CA GLY A 22 10.97 -8.62 -11.31
C GLY A 22 10.35 -8.53 -9.91
N LYS A 23 11.12 -8.23 -8.86
CA LYS A 23 10.56 -8.05 -7.51
C LYS A 23 9.59 -6.88 -7.51
N ILE A 24 8.34 -7.17 -7.21
CA ILE A 24 7.28 -6.18 -6.99
C ILE A 24 7.23 -5.73 -5.53
N PRO A 25 6.65 -4.55 -5.25
CA PRO A 25 6.44 -4.11 -3.88
C PRO A 25 5.53 -5.04 -3.08
N ASP A 26 5.88 -5.28 -1.83
CA ASP A 26 5.08 -6.07 -0.90
C ASP A 26 3.92 -5.25 -0.33
N PHE A 27 4.14 -3.94 -0.14
CA PHE A 27 3.13 -3.00 0.36
C PHE A 27 3.18 -1.69 -0.42
N VAL A 28 2.01 -1.09 -0.65
CA VAL A 28 1.85 0.23 -1.25
C VAL A 28 0.91 1.08 -0.39
N LEU A 29 1.31 2.32 -0.10
CA LEU A 29 0.44 3.37 0.45
C LEU A 29 0.33 4.51 -0.55
N GLU A 30 -0.90 4.80 -0.95
CA GLU A 30 -1.26 5.99 -1.71
C GLU A 30 -1.78 7.09 -0.79
N ILE A 31 -1.21 8.29 -0.89
CA ILE A 31 -1.77 9.49 -0.28
C ILE A 31 -2.64 10.12 -1.35
N THR A 32 -3.95 9.97 -1.20
CA THR A 32 -4.90 10.30 -2.25
C THR A 32 -5.33 11.76 -2.15
N SER A 33 -6.04 12.23 -3.19
CA SER A 33 -6.75 13.51 -3.17
C SER A 33 -8.16 13.30 -3.73
N LYS A 34 -9.04 14.29 -3.55
CA LYS A 34 -10.41 14.23 -4.09
C LYS A 34 -10.45 14.01 -5.60
N SER A 35 -9.47 14.57 -6.33
CA SER A 35 -9.36 14.42 -7.79
C SER A 35 -8.81 13.07 -8.23
N THR A 36 -7.95 12.41 -7.43
CA THR A 36 -7.34 11.12 -7.80
C THR A 36 -8.10 9.91 -7.26
N LYS A 37 -9.02 10.11 -6.31
CA LYS A 37 -9.81 9.04 -5.64
C LYS A 37 -10.37 7.98 -6.58
N SER A 38 -10.90 8.36 -7.74
CA SER A 38 -11.51 7.41 -8.68
C SER A 38 -10.47 6.48 -9.31
N GLU A 39 -9.30 7.03 -9.64
CA GLU A 39 -8.19 6.28 -10.22
C GLU A 39 -7.56 5.34 -9.18
N ASP A 40 -7.34 5.85 -7.96
CA ASP A 40 -6.77 5.09 -6.85
C ASP A 40 -7.66 3.88 -6.48
N ARG A 41 -8.99 4.08 -6.41
CA ARG A 41 -9.96 3.03 -6.05
C ARG A 41 -10.29 2.05 -7.18
N GLY A 42 -10.04 2.43 -8.43
CA GLY A 42 -10.35 1.63 -9.61
C GLY A 42 -9.09 1.05 -10.23
N THR A 43 -8.51 1.80 -11.17
CA THR A 43 -7.41 1.36 -12.03
C THR A 43 -6.20 0.91 -11.24
N LYS A 44 -5.71 1.72 -10.30
CA LYS A 44 -4.47 1.40 -9.55
C LYS A 44 -4.66 0.19 -8.64
N ARG A 45 -5.78 0.12 -7.91
CA ARG A 45 -6.09 -1.04 -7.07
C ARG A 45 -6.15 -2.33 -7.90
N GLY A 46 -6.78 -2.31 -9.08
CA GLY A 46 -6.79 -3.46 -9.98
C GLY A 46 -5.39 -3.84 -10.48
N LEU A 47 -4.59 -2.85 -10.88
CA LEU A 47 -3.22 -3.06 -11.33
C LEU A 47 -2.34 -3.67 -10.24
N TYR A 48 -2.40 -3.17 -9.00
CA TYR A 48 -1.61 -3.70 -7.89
C TYR A 48 -2.03 -5.13 -7.52
N ALA A 49 -3.32 -5.45 -7.59
CA ALA A 49 -3.79 -6.83 -7.41
C ALA A 49 -3.23 -7.75 -8.50
N TYR A 50 -3.29 -7.32 -9.77
CA TYR A 50 -2.75 -8.08 -10.89
C TYR A 50 -1.23 -8.30 -10.78
N LEU A 51 -0.48 -7.30 -10.31
CA LEU A 51 0.95 -7.40 -10.10
C LEU A 51 1.33 -8.25 -8.88
N GLY A 52 0.38 -8.55 -7.99
CA GLY A 52 0.60 -9.37 -6.80
C GLY A 52 1.04 -8.59 -5.56
N VAL A 53 0.83 -7.27 -5.52
CA VAL A 53 1.15 -6.45 -4.33
C VAL A 53 0.27 -6.94 -3.17
N GLU A 54 0.90 -7.42 -2.10
CA GLU A 54 0.17 -8.13 -1.05
C GLU A 54 -0.75 -7.21 -0.24
N GLU A 55 -0.31 -5.99 0.04
CA GLU A 55 -1.08 -5.01 0.81
C GLU A 55 -1.13 -3.65 0.13
N TYR A 56 -2.35 -3.11 -0.01
CA TYR A 56 -2.61 -1.82 -0.63
C TYR A 56 -3.40 -0.93 0.33
N PHE A 57 -2.87 0.26 0.59
CA PHE A 57 -3.44 1.22 1.51
C PHE A 57 -3.67 2.55 0.80
N GLN A 58 -4.72 3.25 1.22
CA GLN A 58 -5.03 4.61 0.78
C GLN A 58 -5.30 5.48 1.99
N TYR A 59 -4.78 6.71 1.95
CA TYR A 59 -4.91 7.69 3.00
C TYR A 59 -5.33 9.05 2.44
N ASP A 60 -6.40 9.59 3.00
CA ASP A 60 -6.90 10.93 2.77
C ASP A 60 -6.49 11.84 3.94
N PRO A 61 -5.51 12.73 3.76
CA PRO A 61 -5.04 13.60 4.84
C PRO A 61 -6.06 14.68 5.24
N THR A 62 -7.05 14.99 4.39
CA THR A 62 -8.08 16.01 4.66
C THR A 62 -9.37 15.42 5.23
N ALA A 63 -9.54 14.10 5.13
CA ALA A 63 -10.70 13.34 5.62
C ALA A 63 -12.06 13.84 5.07
N ASP A 64 -12.07 14.53 3.93
CA ASP A 64 -13.25 15.14 3.34
C ASP A 64 -13.89 14.27 2.24
N TYR A 65 -13.19 13.28 1.69
CA TYR A 65 -13.73 12.40 0.65
C TYR A 65 -13.50 10.90 0.85
N LEU A 66 -12.58 10.47 1.71
CA LEU A 66 -12.39 9.06 2.06
C LEU A 66 -12.88 8.80 3.50
N LYS A 67 -13.75 7.81 3.66
CA LYS A 67 -14.33 7.44 4.96
C LYS A 67 -14.28 5.91 5.14
N PRO A 68 -13.58 5.40 6.15
CA PRO A 68 -12.63 6.13 7.02
C PRO A 68 -11.46 6.72 6.21
N SER A 69 -10.77 7.73 6.75
CA SER A 69 -9.70 8.46 6.04
C SER A 69 -8.44 7.63 5.80
N LEU A 70 -8.31 6.48 6.45
CA LEU A 70 -7.31 5.46 6.18
C LEU A 70 -8.02 4.14 5.91
N GLN A 71 -7.70 3.49 4.79
CA GLN A 71 -8.23 2.16 4.44
C GLN A 71 -7.08 1.27 3.98
N GLY A 72 -7.05 0.04 4.48
CA GLY A 72 -6.10 -0.99 4.05
C GLY A 72 -6.82 -2.16 3.41
N PHE A 73 -6.14 -2.81 2.48
CA PHE A 73 -6.63 -3.98 1.76
C PHE A 73 -5.52 -5.02 1.66
N ARG A 74 -5.89 -6.30 1.77
CA ARG A 74 -5.00 -7.44 1.58
C ARG A 74 -5.41 -8.24 0.36
N LEU A 75 -4.42 -8.63 -0.45
CA LEU A 75 -4.61 -9.49 -1.60
C LEU A 75 -4.84 -10.94 -1.14
N ILE A 76 -6.01 -11.48 -1.45
CA ILE A 76 -6.41 -12.85 -1.18
C ILE A 76 -6.98 -13.41 -2.48
N GLU A 77 -6.38 -14.48 -3.00
CA GLU A 77 -6.83 -15.15 -4.24
C GLU A 77 -7.02 -14.16 -5.41
N GLY A 78 -6.06 -13.25 -5.59
CA GLY A 78 -6.07 -12.24 -6.65
C GLY A 78 -7.02 -11.06 -6.42
N ASN A 79 -7.71 -11.00 -5.28
CA ASN A 79 -8.66 -9.93 -4.96
C ASN A 79 -8.30 -9.21 -3.67
N TYR A 80 -8.46 -7.89 -3.65
CA TYR A 80 -8.23 -7.11 -2.44
C TYR A 80 -9.45 -7.16 -1.50
N LEU A 81 -9.27 -7.73 -0.31
CA LEU A 81 -10.24 -7.71 0.78
C LEU A 81 -9.88 -6.62 1.80
N PRO A 82 -10.86 -5.91 2.39
CA PRO A 82 -10.60 -4.86 3.37
C PRO A 82 -9.97 -5.43 4.64
N ILE A 83 -9.02 -4.69 5.21
CA ILE A 83 -8.45 -4.94 6.55
C ILE A 83 -9.28 -4.14 7.56
N SER A 84 -9.64 -4.77 8.67
CA SER A 84 -10.42 -4.12 9.71
C SER A 84 -9.67 -2.95 10.33
N GLU A 85 -10.34 -1.81 10.38
CA GLU A 85 -9.91 -0.67 11.16
C GLU A 85 -10.07 -0.90 12.66
N GLN A 86 -9.19 -0.27 13.45
CA GLN A 86 -9.29 -0.19 14.89
C GLN A 86 -9.24 1.26 15.34
N ILE A 87 -10.10 1.61 16.28
CA ILE A 87 -10.15 2.94 16.88
C ILE A 87 -9.56 2.84 18.28
N HIS A 88 -8.46 3.57 18.51
CA HIS A 88 -7.78 3.67 19.79
C HIS A 88 -7.79 5.13 20.23
N GLY A 89 -8.75 5.49 21.10
CA GLY A 89 -9.01 6.88 21.47
C GLY A 89 -9.51 7.69 20.27
N ASP A 90 -8.80 8.75 19.92
CA ASP A 90 -9.07 9.62 18.76
C ASP A 90 -8.32 9.19 17.49
N ARG A 91 -7.58 8.07 17.54
CA ARG A 91 -6.73 7.60 16.44
C ARG A 91 -7.34 6.41 15.73
N LEU A 92 -7.33 6.50 14.40
CA LEU A 92 -7.64 5.40 13.50
C LEU A 92 -6.37 4.60 13.17
N TRP A 93 -6.46 3.29 13.29
CA TRP A 93 -5.39 2.36 12.97
C TRP A 93 -5.87 1.31 11.99
N VAL A 94 -5.02 0.95 11.04
CA VAL A 94 -5.19 -0.22 10.18
C VAL A 94 -3.86 -0.95 10.19
N TYR A 95 -3.85 -2.18 10.69
CA TYR A 95 -2.63 -2.94 10.91
C TYR A 95 -2.34 -3.90 9.75
N SER A 96 -1.08 -3.97 9.34
CA SER A 96 -0.58 -5.12 8.59
C SER A 96 -0.45 -6.31 9.54
N ASP A 97 -0.92 -7.49 9.15
CA ASP A 97 -0.74 -8.71 9.94
C ASP A 97 0.60 -9.41 9.63
N ARG A 98 1.45 -8.78 8.81
CA ARG A 98 2.74 -9.33 8.42
C ARG A 98 3.81 -8.93 9.44
N THR A 99 4.30 -9.92 10.17
CA THR A 99 5.55 -9.81 10.94
C THR A 99 6.73 -10.07 9.99
N TYR A 100 7.43 -9.01 9.60
CA TYR A 100 8.62 -9.14 8.76
C TYR A 100 9.88 -9.29 9.62
N ALA A 101 10.65 -10.36 9.38
CA ALA A 101 11.93 -10.61 10.05
C ALA A 101 13.12 -9.84 9.45
N SER A 102 12.90 -8.87 8.57
CA SER A 102 13.97 -8.24 7.78
C SER A 102 13.72 -6.77 7.42
N THR A 103 14.81 -6.09 7.06
CA THR A 103 14.96 -4.66 6.78
C THR A 103 13.87 -4.06 5.89
N LEU A 104 13.20 -3.03 6.41
CA LEU A 104 12.21 -2.18 5.75
C LEU A 104 12.89 -1.18 4.79
N TYR A 105 12.52 -1.17 3.51
CA TYR A 105 12.90 -0.10 2.58
C TYR A 105 11.69 0.72 2.18
N ILE A 106 11.68 2.00 2.54
CA ILE A 106 10.73 2.99 2.04
C ILE A 106 11.40 3.68 0.85
N ALA A 107 10.82 3.54 -0.32
CA ALA A 107 11.18 4.39 -1.46
C ALA A 107 10.09 5.46 -1.64
N TYR A 108 10.56 6.70 -1.74
CA TYR A 108 9.76 7.92 -1.85
C TYR A 108 9.51 8.27 -3.32
#